data_AF-A0A929PYM5-F1
#
_entry.id   AF-A0A929PYM5-F1
#
_cell.length_a   1.000
_cell.length_b   1.000
_cell.length_c   1.000
_cell.angle_alpha   90.00
_cell.angle_beta   90.00
_cell.angle_gamma   90.00
#
_symmetry.space_group_name_H-M   'P 1'
#
loop_
_entity.id
_entity.type
_entity.pdbx_description
1 polymer ?
#
loop_
_entity_poly.entity_id
_entity_poly.type
_entity_poly.pdbx_seq_one_letter_code
_entity_poly.pdbx_strand_id
1 'polypeptide(L)'
;MEDIHSELHRLLTKEKLEEIITMTDKVMESNYKALSEQASSMEDVKTYQALLDYCYQQVGLYVDNPDNMMKILQQSTNIQPVYNSIVETEEFKEICTEEYKGFPRVIAMTILAGTEAAAAHCALTALQGESKEAEEYLDSLVDTYQGYLKDAIAYGKGENKNVMMTGKKQ
;
A
#
# COMPACT_ATOMS: atom_id res chain seq x y z
N MET A 1 -19.00 -22.42 -0.30
CA MET A 1 -18.01 -21.41 -0.71
C MET A 1 -16.83 -22.20 -1.23
N GLU A 2 -16.64 -22.20 -2.54
CA GLU A 2 -15.30 -22.45 -3.05
C GLU A 2 -14.39 -21.41 -2.40
N ASP A 3 -13.20 -21.83 -1.97
CA ASP A 3 -12.27 -20.95 -1.28
C ASP A 3 -11.92 -19.79 -2.22
N ILE A 4 -12.29 -18.56 -1.87
CA ILE A 4 -12.02 -17.35 -2.66
C ILE A 4 -10.54 -17.26 -3.07
N HIS A 5 -9.62 -17.80 -2.25
CA HIS A 5 -8.21 -17.88 -2.58
C HIS A 5 -7.91 -18.84 -3.73
N SER A 6 -8.62 -19.97 -3.80
CA SER A 6 -8.54 -20.91 -4.92
C SER A 6 -9.09 -20.31 -6.21
N GLU A 7 -10.19 -19.56 -6.11
CA GLU A 7 -10.78 -18.86 -7.26
C GLU A 7 -9.86 -17.75 -7.78
N LEU A 8 -9.29 -16.94 -6.87
CA LEU A 8 -8.28 -15.94 -7.24
C LEU A 8 -7.04 -16.58 -7.87
N HIS A 9 -6.54 -17.71 -7.34
CA HIS A 9 -5.42 -18.43 -7.97
C HIS A 9 -5.73 -18.93 -9.38
N ARG A 10 -6.98 -19.36 -9.64
CA ARG A 10 -7.42 -19.79 -10.96
C ARG A 10 -7.50 -18.62 -11.94
N LEU A 11 -7.97 -17.47 -11.48
CA LEU A 11 -8.20 -16.27 -12.31
C LEU A 11 -6.93 -15.45 -12.54
N LEU A 12 -6.06 -15.34 -11.54
CA LEU A 12 -4.82 -14.56 -11.57
C LEU A 12 -3.68 -15.40 -12.15
N THR A 13 -3.71 -15.60 -13.46
CA THR A 13 -2.60 -16.19 -14.20
C THR A 13 -1.36 -15.29 -14.10
N LYS A 14 -0.19 -15.85 -14.42
CA LYS A 14 1.07 -15.08 -14.47
C LYS A 14 0.95 -13.83 -15.32
N GLU A 15 0.34 -13.94 -16.51
CA GLU A 15 0.15 -12.81 -17.43
C GLU A 15 -0.76 -11.73 -16.82
N LYS A 16 -1.86 -12.12 -16.15
CA LYS A 16 -2.74 -11.18 -15.45
C LYS A 16 -2.04 -10.49 -14.28
N LEU A 17 -1.20 -11.20 -13.53
CA LEU A 17 -0.40 -10.59 -12.46
C LEU A 17 0.59 -9.58 -13.02
N GLU A 18 1.28 -9.88 -14.12
CA GLU A 18 2.20 -8.93 -14.79
C GLU A 18 1.48 -7.68 -15.30
N GLU A 19 0.25 -7.82 -15.82
CA GLU A 19 -0.61 -6.70 -16.19
C GLU A 19 -0.99 -5.84 -14.97
N ILE A 20 -1.45 -6.49 -13.89
CA ILE A 20 -1.83 -5.81 -12.64
C ILE A 20 -0.64 -5.07 -12.02
N ILE A 21 0.56 -5.67 -12.01
CA ILE A 21 1.80 -5.03 -11.57
C ILE A 21 2.05 -3.77 -12.38
N THR A 22 2.05 -3.88 -13.72
CA THR A 22 2.28 -2.73 -14.62
C THR A 22 1.26 -1.60 -14.40
N MET A 23 0.00 -1.92 -14.12
CA MET A 23 -1.02 -0.93 -13.81
C MET A 23 -0.80 -0.30 -12.42
N THR A 24 -0.44 -1.12 -11.44
CA THR A 24 -0.16 -0.69 -10.06
C THR A 24 1.01 0.27 -10.03
N ASP A 25 2.10 -0.02 -10.75
CA ASP A 25 3.30 0.81 -10.82
C ASP A 25 2.99 2.21 -11.35
N LYS A 26 2.13 2.32 -12.37
CA LYS A 26 1.71 3.62 -12.93
C LYS A 26 0.93 4.46 -11.92
N VAL A 27 0.08 3.82 -11.13
CA VAL A 27 -0.67 4.49 -10.06
C VAL A 27 0.27 4.89 -8.93
N MET A 28 1.17 4.00 -8.54
CA MET A 28 2.19 4.26 -7.53
C MET A 28 3.12 5.42 -7.91
N GLU A 29 3.61 5.46 -9.16
CA GLU A 29 4.44 6.56 -9.69
C GLU A 29 3.68 7.89 -9.64
N SER A 30 2.40 7.87 -9.97
CA SER A 30 1.53 9.06 -9.94
C SER A 30 1.31 9.56 -8.51
N ASN A 31 1.08 8.65 -7.56
CA ASN A 31 0.96 8.96 -6.13
C ASN A 31 2.28 9.53 -5.57
N TYR A 32 3.41 8.93 -5.93
CA TYR A 32 4.73 9.41 -5.55
C TYR A 32 5.00 10.82 -6.08
N LYS A 33 4.70 11.10 -7.36
CA LYS A 33 4.83 12.45 -7.93
C LYS A 33 4.00 13.48 -7.18
N ALA A 34 2.74 13.16 -6.87
CA ALA A 34 1.88 14.06 -6.11
C ALA A 34 2.41 14.33 -4.69
N LEU A 35 2.93 13.30 -4.00
CA LEU A 35 3.54 13.46 -2.68
C LEU A 35 4.86 14.24 -2.73
N SER A 36 5.68 14.01 -3.76
CA SER A 36 6.93 14.73 -4.00
C SER A 36 6.68 16.22 -4.29
N GLU A 37 5.68 16.54 -5.11
CA GLU A 37 5.23 17.92 -5.34
C GLU A 37 4.80 18.60 -4.04
N GLN A 38 4.06 17.90 -3.16
CA GLN A 38 3.71 18.42 -1.85
C GLN A 38 4.95 18.64 -0.96
N ALA A 39 5.85 17.66 -0.90
CA ALA A 39 7.10 17.74 -0.15
C ALA A 39 7.97 18.94 -0.58
N SER A 40 7.95 19.29 -1.87
CA SER A 40 8.70 20.43 -2.43
C SER A 40 8.37 21.79 -1.79
N SER A 41 7.17 21.89 -1.19
CA SER A 41 6.68 23.10 -0.52
C SER A 41 6.92 23.11 1.00
N MET A 42 7.52 22.05 1.56
CA MET A 42 7.74 21.89 3.00
C MET A 42 9.09 22.45 3.44
N GLU A 43 9.18 22.91 4.69
CA GLU A 43 10.40 23.52 5.24
C GLU A 43 11.62 22.57 5.22
N ASP A 44 11.41 21.26 5.40
CA ASP A 44 12.48 20.24 5.39
C ASP A 44 12.42 19.33 4.15
N VAL A 45 12.23 19.92 2.97
CA VAL A 45 12.04 19.21 1.69
C VAL A 45 13.02 18.05 1.46
N LYS A 46 14.27 18.16 1.90
CA LYS A 46 15.30 17.12 1.71
C LYS A 46 14.96 15.85 2.48
N THR A 47 14.58 15.97 3.75
CA THR A 47 14.19 14.84 4.58
C THR A 47 12.90 14.21 4.06
N TYR A 48 11.91 15.04 3.70
CA TYR A 48 10.65 14.57 3.13
C TYR A 48 10.87 13.78 1.84
N GLN A 49 11.68 14.32 0.93
CA GLN A 49 11.98 13.64 -0.33
C GLN A 49 12.77 12.35 -0.10
N ALA A 50 13.78 12.34 0.78
CA ALA A 50 14.55 11.14 1.09
C ALA A 50 13.67 10.01 1.65
N LEU A 51 12.70 10.33 2.51
CA LEU A 51 11.72 9.37 3.02
C LEU A 51 10.80 8.83 1.93
N LEU A 52 10.30 9.72 1.07
CA LEU A 52 9.45 9.35 -0.06
C LEU A 52 10.20 8.41 -1.03
N ASP A 53 11.42 8.77 -1.42
CA ASP A 53 12.27 8.00 -2.32
C ASP A 53 12.54 6.60 -1.75
N TYR A 54 12.94 6.54 -0.49
CA TYR A 54 13.19 5.29 0.21
C TYR A 54 11.94 4.40 0.24
N CYS A 55 10.81 4.94 0.68
CA CYS A 55 9.56 4.17 0.78
C CYS A 55 9.06 3.73 -0.61
N TYR A 56 9.16 4.61 -1.62
CA TYR A 56 8.81 4.29 -3.00
C TYR A 56 9.67 3.12 -3.53
N GLN A 57 10.99 3.17 -3.31
CA GLN A 57 11.87 2.08 -3.73
C GLN A 57 11.54 0.76 -3.03
N GLN A 58 11.33 0.76 -1.70
CA GLN A 58 11.03 -0.47 -0.96
C GLN A 58 9.67 -1.07 -1.34
N VAL A 59 8.64 -0.23 -1.48
CA VAL A 59 7.30 -0.70 -1.89
C VAL A 59 7.30 -1.15 -3.35
N GLY A 60 8.07 -0.51 -4.23
CA GLY A 60 8.20 -0.92 -5.63
C GLY A 60 8.81 -2.32 -5.75
N LEU A 61 9.94 -2.57 -5.08
CA LEU A 61 10.55 -3.91 -5.02
C LEU A 61 9.61 -4.98 -4.48
N TYR A 62 8.73 -4.60 -3.54
CA TYR A 62 7.74 -5.49 -2.97
C TYR A 62 6.64 -5.84 -4.00
N VAL A 63 6.12 -4.85 -4.72
CA VAL A 63 5.02 -4.99 -5.70
C VAL A 63 5.45 -5.62 -7.02
N ASP A 64 6.68 -5.37 -7.46
CA ASP A 64 7.28 -5.93 -8.69
C ASP A 64 7.38 -7.47 -8.66
N ASN A 65 7.18 -8.09 -7.49
CA ASN A 65 7.24 -9.53 -7.31
C ASN A 65 5.84 -10.17 -7.42
N PRO A 66 5.58 -11.07 -8.40
CA PRO A 66 4.28 -11.70 -8.57
C PRO A 66 3.77 -12.51 -7.36
N ASP A 67 4.65 -13.12 -6.58
CA ASP A 67 4.25 -13.88 -5.39
C ASP A 67 3.77 -12.92 -4.28
N ASN A 68 4.38 -11.75 -4.17
CA ASN A 68 3.94 -10.71 -3.26
C ASN A 68 2.64 -10.07 -3.76
N MET A 69 2.52 -9.79 -5.05
CA MET A 69 1.27 -9.31 -5.65
C MET A 69 0.11 -10.27 -5.34
N MET A 70 0.32 -11.59 -5.48
CA MET A 70 -0.67 -12.57 -5.08
C MET A 70 -1.04 -12.48 -3.58
N LYS A 71 -0.05 -12.28 -2.69
CA LYS A 71 -0.33 -12.09 -1.25
C LYS A 71 -1.14 -10.84 -0.98
N ILE A 72 -0.84 -9.71 -1.64
CA ILE A 72 -1.66 -8.48 -1.56
C ILE A 72 -3.11 -8.84 -1.90
N LEU A 73 -3.32 -9.48 -3.05
CA LEU A 73 -4.64 -9.81 -3.56
C LEU A 73 -5.37 -10.91 -2.78
N GLN A 74 -4.73 -11.57 -1.81
CA GLN A 74 -5.32 -12.64 -1.02
C GLN A 74 -5.41 -12.34 0.47
N GLN A 75 -4.66 -11.37 0.99
CA GLN A 75 -4.49 -11.18 2.43
C GLN A 75 -4.62 -9.70 2.81
N SER A 76 -5.79 -9.33 3.32
CA SER A 76 -6.08 -7.97 3.80
C SER A 76 -5.22 -7.50 4.98
N THR A 77 -4.49 -8.42 5.64
CA THR A 77 -3.58 -8.13 6.75
C THR A 77 -2.11 -8.12 6.34
N ASN A 78 -1.78 -8.39 5.08
CA ASN A 78 -0.41 -8.46 4.59
C ASN A 78 0.35 -7.13 4.72
N ILE A 79 -0.35 -6.02 4.81
CA ILE A 79 0.23 -4.70 4.96
C ILE A 79 1.15 -4.57 6.20
N GLN A 80 0.82 -5.22 7.31
CA GLN A 80 1.53 -5.07 8.59
C GLN A 80 2.96 -5.65 8.55
N PRO A 81 3.19 -6.91 8.12
CA PRO A 81 4.55 -7.44 8.02
C PRO A 81 5.41 -6.65 7.02
N VAL A 82 4.84 -6.20 5.90
CA VAL A 82 5.56 -5.39 4.91
C VAL A 82 5.94 -4.03 5.50
N TYR A 83 4.99 -3.34 6.14
CA TYR A 83 5.25 -2.08 6.84
C TYR A 83 6.38 -2.20 7.86
N ASN A 84 6.33 -3.22 8.72
CA ASN A 84 7.39 -3.45 9.72
C ASN A 84 8.74 -3.69 9.06
N SER A 85 8.79 -4.47 7.97
CA SER A 85 10.03 -4.73 7.23
C SER A 85 10.67 -3.46 6.64
N ILE A 86 9.89 -2.41 6.40
CA ILE A 86 10.37 -1.11 5.91
C ILE A 86 10.86 -0.25 7.08
N VAL A 87 10.02 -0.08 8.11
CA VAL A 87 10.29 0.90 9.19
C VAL A 87 11.29 0.41 10.23
N GLU A 88 11.58 -0.89 10.27
CA GLU A 88 12.57 -1.49 11.17
C GLU A 88 13.99 -1.53 10.60
N THR A 89 14.18 -1.12 9.34
CA THR A 89 15.51 -1.00 8.73
C THR A 89 16.32 0.13 9.37
N GLU A 90 17.65 0.02 9.31
CA GLU A 90 18.53 1.07 9.81
C GLU A 90 18.47 2.29 8.90
N GLU A 91 18.39 2.10 7.58
CA GLU A 91 18.27 3.18 6.60
C GLU A 91 17.02 4.03 6.86
N PHE A 92 15.87 3.42 7.16
CA PHE A 92 14.66 4.17 7.49
C PHE A 92 14.83 4.96 8.80
N LYS A 93 15.41 4.34 9.83
CA LYS A 93 15.64 4.98 11.13
C LYS A 93 16.65 6.14 11.05
N GLU A 94 17.65 6.05 10.18
CA GLU A 94 18.62 7.12 9.96
C GLU A 94 17.98 8.37 9.35
N ILE A 95 16.98 8.20 8.47
CA ILE A 95 16.23 9.32 7.89
C ILE A 95 15.20 9.88 8.90
N CYS A 96 14.74 9.07 9.86
CA CYS A 96 13.81 9.49 10.92
C CYS A 96 14.51 10.39 11.95
N THR A 97 14.21 11.70 11.94
CA THR A 97 14.63 12.59 13.02
C THR A 97 13.67 12.52 14.22
N GLU A 98 14.19 12.76 15.43
CA GLU A 98 13.42 12.81 16.68
C GLU A 98 12.24 13.80 16.63
N GLU A 99 12.39 14.88 15.86
CA GLU A 99 11.45 15.99 15.73
C GLU A 99 10.17 15.61 14.97
N TYR A 100 10.23 14.55 14.16
CA TYR A 100 9.15 14.14 13.27
C TYR A 100 8.71 12.69 13.45
N LYS A 101 8.99 12.01 14.58
CA LYS A 101 8.78 10.55 14.80
C LYS A 101 7.48 9.93 14.24
N GLY A 102 6.36 10.65 14.23
CA GLY A 102 5.11 10.17 13.64
C GLY A 102 5.07 10.24 12.11
N PHE A 103 5.71 11.23 11.52
CA PHE A 103 5.61 11.58 10.11
C PHE A 103 6.25 10.55 9.14
N PRO A 104 7.49 10.05 9.32
CA PRO A 104 8.04 8.99 8.48
C PRO A 104 7.15 7.76 8.42
N ARG A 105 6.53 7.41 9.54
CA ARG A 105 5.61 6.27 9.66
C ARG A 105 4.33 6.50 8.84
N VAL A 106 3.85 7.74 8.78
CA VAL A 106 2.71 8.13 7.93
C VAL A 106 3.07 8.02 6.46
N ILE A 107 4.25 8.51 6.03
CA ILE A 107 4.71 8.35 4.65
C ILE A 107 4.75 6.87 4.27
N ALA A 108 5.45 6.05 5.06
CA ALA A 108 5.64 4.64 4.77
C ALA A 108 4.30 3.91 4.61
N MET A 109 3.36 4.15 5.54
CA MET A 109 2.02 3.55 5.45
C MET A 109 1.20 4.13 4.30
N THR A 110 1.32 5.43 4.00
CA THR A 110 0.57 6.08 2.91
C THR A 110 0.97 5.52 1.55
N ILE A 111 2.27 5.37 1.29
CA ILE A 111 2.77 4.78 0.06
C ILE A 111 2.35 3.31 -0.02
N LEU A 112 2.56 2.53 1.05
CA LEU A 112 2.23 1.12 1.05
C LEU A 112 0.71 0.86 0.89
N ALA A 113 -0.13 1.46 1.74
CA ALA A 113 -1.58 1.30 1.70
C ALA A 113 -2.18 1.84 0.39
N GLY A 114 -1.68 2.98 -0.09
CA GLY A 114 -2.09 3.52 -1.39
C GLY A 114 -1.77 2.59 -2.54
N THR A 115 -0.63 1.90 -2.48
CA THR A 115 -0.19 0.96 -3.51
C THR A 115 -0.95 -0.37 -3.43
N GLU A 116 -1.16 -0.93 -2.25
CA GLU A 116 -1.97 -2.15 -2.10
C GLU A 116 -3.45 -1.91 -2.48
N ALA A 117 -4.00 -0.73 -2.16
CA ALA A 117 -5.33 -0.33 -2.65
C ALA A 117 -5.38 -0.21 -4.18
N ALA A 118 -4.33 0.36 -4.80
CA ALA A 118 -4.22 0.43 -6.24
C ALA A 118 -4.16 -0.97 -6.87
N ALA A 119 -3.35 -1.87 -6.31
CA ALA A 119 -3.25 -3.26 -6.78
C ALA A 119 -4.61 -3.97 -6.75
N ALA A 120 -5.34 -3.88 -5.64
CA ALA A 120 -6.67 -4.47 -5.52
C ALA A 120 -7.66 -3.86 -6.53
N HIS A 121 -7.60 -2.55 -6.77
CA HIS A 121 -8.47 -1.89 -7.75
C HIS A 121 -8.11 -2.24 -9.20
N CYS A 122 -6.81 -2.35 -9.52
CA CYS A 122 -6.34 -2.81 -10.82
C CYS A 122 -6.74 -4.26 -11.07
N ALA A 123 -6.65 -5.14 -10.07
CA ALA A 123 -7.14 -6.51 -10.14
C ALA A 123 -8.66 -6.57 -10.35
N LEU A 124 -9.43 -5.74 -9.64
CA LEU A 124 -10.88 -5.62 -9.84
C LEU A 124 -11.21 -5.23 -11.29
N THR A 125 -10.44 -4.30 -11.86
CA THR A 125 -10.60 -3.87 -13.26
C THR A 125 -10.24 -5.00 -14.24
N ALA A 126 -9.13 -5.69 -14.01
CA ALA A 126 -8.63 -6.75 -14.88
C ALA A 126 -9.48 -8.04 -14.84
N LEU A 127 -10.23 -8.26 -13.76
CA LEU A 127 -11.10 -9.43 -13.58
C LEU A 127 -12.59 -9.12 -13.76
N GLN A 128 -12.93 -7.93 -14.23
CA GLN A 128 -14.33 -7.51 -14.40
C GLN A 128 -15.09 -8.45 -15.36
N GLY A 129 -16.21 -8.98 -14.89
CA GLY A 129 -17.07 -9.93 -15.60
C GLY A 129 -16.62 -11.39 -15.52
N GLU A 130 -15.49 -11.69 -14.87
CA GLU A 130 -14.94 -13.06 -14.78
C GLU A 130 -15.53 -13.84 -13.61
N SER A 131 -15.74 -13.18 -12.46
CA SER A 131 -16.32 -13.80 -11.26
C SER A 131 -16.86 -12.77 -10.29
N LYS A 132 -18.17 -12.84 -10.01
CA LYS A 132 -18.86 -11.95 -9.05
C LYS A 132 -18.29 -12.06 -7.64
N GLU A 133 -17.88 -13.27 -7.23
CA GLU A 133 -17.30 -13.51 -5.91
C GLU A 133 -15.91 -12.88 -5.79
N ALA A 134 -15.09 -12.98 -6.84
CA ALA A 134 -13.79 -12.32 -6.90
C ALA A 134 -13.92 -10.79 -6.90
N GLU A 135 -14.89 -10.24 -7.64
CA GLU A 135 -15.17 -8.81 -7.65
C GLU A 135 -15.58 -8.29 -6.26
N GLU A 136 -16.55 -8.94 -5.61
CA GLU A 136 -17.01 -8.55 -4.27
C GLU A 136 -15.88 -8.61 -3.23
N TYR A 137 -15.03 -9.63 -3.33
CA TYR A 137 -13.86 -9.74 -2.46
C TYR A 137 -12.83 -8.63 -2.72
N LEU A 138 -12.48 -8.38 -3.98
CA LEU A 138 -11.49 -7.36 -4.35
C LEU A 138 -11.99 -5.95 -4.00
N ASP A 139 -13.28 -5.67 -4.16
CA ASP A 139 -13.89 -4.41 -3.72
C ASP A 139 -13.77 -4.23 -2.20
N SER A 140 -14.09 -5.26 -1.42
CA SER A 140 -13.87 -5.25 0.05
C SER A 140 -12.40 -5.11 0.44
N LEU A 141 -11.48 -5.61 -0.40
CA LEU A 141 -10.04 -5.50 -0.18
C LEU A 141 -9.56 -4.07 -0.44
N VAL A 142 -10.04 -3.42 -1.51
CA VAL A 142 -9.82 -1.99 -1.76
C VAL A 142 -10.25 -1.15 -0.56
N ASP A 143 -11.46 -1.38 -0.04
CA ASP A 143 -11.98 -0.69 1.15
C ASP A 143 -11.07 -0.87 2.37
N THR A 144 -10.53 -2.08 2.55
CA THR A 144 -9.64 -2.39 3.68
C THR A 144 -8.33 -1.62 3.57
N TYR A 145 -7.69 -1.60 2.40
CA TYR A 145 -6.46 -0.84 2.17
C TYR A 145 -6.66 0.67 2.25
N GLN A 146 -7.78 1.18 1.75
CA GLN A 146 -8.16 2.57 1.96
C GLN A 146 -8.42 2.89 3.44
N GLY A 147 -8.88 1.92 4.22
CA GLY A 147 -8.97 2.01 5.68
C GLY A 147 -7.61 2.31 6.31
N TYR A 148 -6.59 1.48 6.03
CA TYR A 148 -5.22 1.72 6.52
C TYR A 148 -4.68 3.10 6.13
N LEU A 149 -4.94 3.54 4.89
CA LEU A 149 -4.55 4.88 4.44
C LEU A 149 -5.20 5.98 5.29
N LYS A 150 -6.51 5.86 5.56
CA LYS A 150 -7.24 6.81 6.42
C LYS A 150 -6.68 6.82 7.84
N ASP A 151 -6.36 5.65 8.39
CA ASP A 151 -5.79 5.52 9.74
C ASP A 151 -4.39 6.15 9.83
N ALA A 152 -3.58 5.99 8.78
CA ALA A 152 -2.27 6.64 8.70
C ALA A 152 -2.39 8.17 8.72
N ILE A 153 -3.33 8.71 7.95
CA ILE A 153 -3.58 10.16 7.91
C ILE A 153 -4.09 10.65 9.28
N ALA A 154 -5.01 9.92 9.92
CA ALA A 154 -5.52 10.25 11.25
C ALA A 154 -4.41 10.21 12.32
N TYR A 155 -3.51 9.23 12.24
CA TYR A 155 -2.31 9.17 13.09
C TYR A 155 -1.42 10.39 12.89
N GLY A 156 -1.16 10.80 11.64
CA GLY A 156 -0.40 12.01 11.34
C GLY A 156 -1.01 13.30 11.88
N LYS A 157 -2.34 13.36 12.00
CA LYS A 157 -3.07 14.49 12.62
C LYS A 157 -3.15 14.42 14.14
N GLY A 158 -2.65 13.35 14.77
CA GLY A 158 -2.80 13.11 16.21
C GLY A 158 -4.21 12.67 16.63
N GLU A 159 -5.07 12.34 15.67
CA GLU A 159 -6.45 11.86 15.90
C GLU A 159 -6.47 10.36 16.27
N ASN A 160 -5.39 9.63 15.96
CA ASN A 160 -5.21 8.22 16.30
C ASN A 160 -3.83 7.98 16.94
N LYS A 161 -3.71 6.91 17.73
CA LYS A 161 -2.45 6.52 18.41
C LYS A 161 -1.63 5.47 17.64
N ASN A 162 -2.22 4.81 16.64
CA ASN A 162 -1.56 3.78 15.86
C ASN A 162 -1.89 3.93 14.36
N VAL A 163 -0.86 3.75 13.53
CA VAL A 163 -0.90 3.87 12.06
C VAL A 163 -1.45 2.61 11.36
N MET A 164 -1.56 1.48 12.07
CA MET A 164 -2.00 0.18 11.52
C MET A 164 -3.45 -0.19 11.86
N MET A 165 -4.29 0.76 12.27
CA MET A 165 -5.52 0.43 13.00
C MET A 165 -6.79 0.39 12.14
N THR A 166 -6.97 -0.63 11.30
CA THR A 166 -8.23 -0.91 10.57
C THR A 166 -9.35 -1.39 11.49
N GLY A 167 -9.89 -0.48 12.31
CA GLY A 167 -10.96 -0.78 13.24
C GLY A 167 -12.33 -0.81 12.55
N LYS A 168 -13.02 -1.96 12.55
CA LYS A 168 -14.42 -1.93 12.98
C LYS A 168 -14.39 -1.66 14.48
N LYS A 169 -14.84 -0.47 14.90
CA LYS A 169 -15.30 -0.29 16.29
C LYS A 169 -16.33 -1.40 16.53
N GLN A 170 -16.07 -2.23 17.55
CA GLN A 170 -17.08 -3.13 18.09
C GLN A 170 -18.31 -2.34 18.53
#